data_AF-A0A7X8GFV2-F1
#
_entry.id   AF-A0A7X8GFV2-F1
#
_cell.length_a   1.000
_cell.length_b   1.000
_cell.length_c   1.000
_cell.angle_alpha   90.00
_cell.angle_beta   90.00
_cell.angle_gamma   90.00
#
_symmetry.space_group_name_H-M   'P 1'
#
loop_
_entity.id
_entity.type
_entity.pdbx_description
1 polymer ?
#
loop_
_entity_poly.entity_id
_entity_poly.type
_entity_poly.pdbx_seq_one_letter_code
_entity_poly.pdbx_strand_id
1 'polypeptide(L)' 'MEIFTNNVTWKASTIAELYRRRWDIETFFKKLKQNLNVKTFIGTSENAVKSQ' A
#
# COMPACT_ATOMS: atom_id res chain seq x y z
N MET A 1 -1.88 19.31 -11.89
CA MET A 1 -1.22 18.29 -11.06
C MET A 1 0.19 18.16 -11.56
N GLU A 2 1.16 18.52 -10.72
CA GLU A 2 2.59 18.47 -11.06
C GLU A 2 3.20 17.25 -10.39
N ILE A 3 4.03 16.49 -11.11
CA ILE A 3 4.68 15.28 -10.63
C ILE A 3 6.19 15.50 -10.66
N PHE A 4 6.82 15.38 -9.49
CA PHE A 4 8.28 15.43 -9.35
C PHE A 4 8.85 14.02 -9.24
N THR A 5 9.98 13.78 -9.90
CA THR A 5 10.61 12.47 -9.97
C THR A 5 12.12 12.63 -10.14
N ASN A 6 12.89 11.79 -9.45
CA ASN A 6 14.34 11.72 -9.64
C ASN A 6 14.71 10.81 -10.83
N ASN A 7 13.72 10.15 -11.45
CA ASN A 7 13.95 9.30 -12.61
C ASN A 7 14.01 10.15 -13.89
N VAL A 8 15.19 10.21 -14.49
CA VAL A 8 15.47 10.99 -15.71
C VAL A 8 15.45 10.14 -16.99
N THR A 9 15.29 8.82 -16.89
CA THR A 9 15.39 7.90 -18.02
C THR A 9 14.03 7.49 -18.57
N TRP A 10 12.99 7.50 -17.74
CA TRP A 10 11.65 7.09 -18.12
C TRP A 10 10.89 8.20 -18.84
N LYS A 11 10.00 7.81 -19.75
CA LYS A 11 9.09 8.74 -20.41
C LYS A 11 8.10 9.31 -19.39
N ALA A 12 7.73 10.58 -19.57
CA ALA A 12 6.75 11.25 -18.72
C ALA A 12 5.41 10.48 -18.64
N SER A 13 4.98 9.84 -19.72
CA SER A 13 3.76 9.02 -19.75
C SER A 13 3.82 7.84 -18.78
N THR A 14 4.96 7.13 -18.72
CA THR A 14 5.20 6.02 -17.80
C THR A 14 5.15 6.49 -16.35
N ILE A 15 5.76 7.64 -16.05
CA ILE A 15 5.76 8.21 -14.70
C ILE A 15 4.35 8.63 -14.29
N ALA A 16 3.59 9.25 -15.20
CA ALA A 16 2.21 9.63 -14.95
C ALA A 16 1.29 8.42 -14.72
N GLU A 17 1.50 7.33 -15.46
CA GLU A 17 0.76 6.08 -15.28
C GLU A 17 1.07 5.42 -13.93
N LEU A 18 2.33 5.37 -13.52
CA LEU A 18 2.72 4.89 -12.19
C LEU A 18 2.12 5.74 -11.08
N TYR A 19 2.12 7.07 -11.22
CA TYR A 19 1.50 7.95 -10.25
C TYR A 19 -0.03 7.75 -10.19
N ARG A 20 -0.69 7.50 -11.33
CA ARG A 20 -2.13 7.20 -11.37
C ARG A 20 -2.47 5.95 -10.53
N ARG A 21 -1.59 4.94 -10.52
CA ARG A 21 -1.75 3.73 -9.70
C ARG A 21 -1.57 3.95 -8.19
N ARG A 22 -1.24 5.17 -7.74
CA ARG A 22 -1.12 5.47 -6.32
C ARG A 22 -2.41 5.19 -5.54
N TRP A 23 -3.58 5.37 -6.15
CA TRP A 23 -4.88 5.05 -5.53
C TRP A 23 -5.07 3.55 -5.25
N ASP A 24 -4.34 2.67 -5.92
CA ASP A 24 -4.41 1.24 -5.69
C ASP A 24 -3.99 0.89 -4.24
N ILE A 25 -3.09 1.69 -3.64
CA ILE A 25 -2.66 1.48 -2.25
C ILE A 25 -3.81 1.72 -1.26
N GLU A 26 -4.66 2.71 -1.51
CA GLU A 26 -5.81 3.00 -0.67
C GLU A 26 -6.86 1.90 -0.80
N THR A 27 -7.08 1.43 -2.02
CA THR A 27 -7.97 0.29 -2.30
C THR A 27 -7.46 -0.98 -1.63
N PHE A 28 -6.16 -1.22 -1.66
CA PHE A 28 -5.52 -2.33 -0.94
C PHE A 28 -5.77 -2.23 0.56
N PHE A 29 -5.47 -1.08 1.20
CA PHE A 29 -5.71 -0.92 2.64
C PHE A 29 -7.18 -0.95 3.02
N LYS A 30 -8.08 -0.44 2.17
CA LYS A 30 -9.53 -0.57 2.36
C LYS A 30 -9.93 -2.04 2.38
N LYS A 31 -9.48 -2.83 1.39
CA LYS A 31 -9.72 -4.28 1.33
C LYS A 31 -9.11 -5.01 2.51
N LEU A 32 -7.89 -4.66 2.91
CA LEU A 32 -7.22 -5.24 4.08
C LEU A 32 -8.07 -5.04 5.34
N LYS A 33 -8.48 -3.80 5.63
CA LYS A 33 -9.30 -3.49 6.82
C LYS A 33 -10.68 -4.14 6.79
N GLN A 34 -11.28 -4.28 5.60
CA GLN A 34 -12.61 -4.89 5.46
C GLN A 34 -12.59 -6.41 5.59
N ASN A 35 -11.53 -7.07 5.10
CA ASN A 35 -11.49 -8.53 5.02
C ASN A 35 -10.63 -9.18 6.10
N LEU A 36 -9.68 -8.46 6.69
CA LEU A 36 -8.89 -8.93 7.81
C LEU A 36 -9.69 -8.76 9.11
N ASN A 37 -10.35 -9.83 9.53
CA ASN A 37 -11.07 -9.88 10.80
C ASN A 37 -10.33 -10.79 11.78
N VAL A 38 -9.47 -10.20 12.62
CA VAL A 38 -8.75 -10.93 13.68
C VAL A 38 -9.72 -11.19 14.83
N LYS A 39 -10.27 -12.41 14.90
CA LYS A 39 -11.27 -12.78 15.92
C LYS A 39 -10.65 -12.99 17.30
N THR A 40 -9.43 -13.50 17.34
CA THR A 40 -8.69 -13.83 18.57
C THR A 40 -7.20 -13.81 18.27
N PHE A 41 -6.40 -13.26 19.18
CA PHE A 41 -4.94 -13.32 19.08
C PHE A 41 -4.41 -14.63 19.66
N ILE A 42 -3.46 -15.27 18.96
CA ILE A 42 -2.81 -16.52 19.44
C ILE A 42 -1.74 -16.20 20.50
N GLY A 43 -1.29 -14.95 20.58
CA GLY A 43 -0.41 -14.42 21.62
C GLY A 43 -0.47 -12.90 21.67
N THR A 44 -0.18 -12.31 22.84
CA THR A 44 -0.32 -10.87 23.12
C THR A 44 1.00 -10.11 23.16
N SER A 45 2.14 -10.80 23.05
CA SER A 45 3.44 -10.12 22.92
C SER A 45 3.52 -9.42 21.57
N GLU A 46 4.27 -8.31 21.51
CA GLU A 46 4.42 -7.51 20.28
C GLU A 46 4.87 -8.37 19.09
N ASN A 47 5.84 -9.27 19.31
CA ASN A 47 6.33 -10.17 18.27
C ASN A 47 5.26 -11.16 17.82
N ALA A 48 4.48 -11.72 18.74
CA ALA A 48 3.40 -12.65 18.41
C ALA A 48 2.28 -11.96 17.62
N VAL A 49 1.95 -10.70 17.94
CA VAL A 49 0.93 -9.94 17.21
C VAL A 49 1.42 -9.53 15.82
N LYS A 50 2.69 -9.14 15.66
CA LYS A 50 3.26 -8.72 14.37
C LYS A 50 3.43 -9.88 13.37
N SER A 51 3.58 -11.11 13.84
CA SER A 51 3.75 -12.29 12.99
C SER A 51 2.45 -12.95 12.54
N GLN A 52 1.31 -12.53 13.09
CA GLN A 52 -0.03 -13.07 12.80
C GLN A 52 -0.65 -12.44 11.54
#